data_AF-A0A3C0SCI5-F1
#
_entry.id   AF-A0A3C0SCI5-F1
#
_cell.length_a   1.000
_cell.length_b   1.000
_cell.length_c   1.000
_cell.angle_alpha   90.00
_cell.angle_beta   90.00
_cell.angle_gamma   90.00
#
_symmetry.space_group_name_H-M   'P 1'
#
loop_
_entity.id
_entity.type
_entity.pdbx_description
1 polymer ?
#
loop_
_entity_poly.entity_id
_entity_poly.type
_entity_poly.pdbx_seq_one_letter_code
_entity_poly.pdbx_strand_id
1 'polypeptide(L)'
;MFVFDPINQGLEFLASRDLEKAESMFLRIINDPYSQKNELAEARTYLNDIRSCQSGSASLDFGSYKKLSKRSPLSLDVLNEMFAELYFSNAQTYREFDEVLEEHIPRVINRLKQINIRDVVARDKLFDQMGKGGIRAIKQSIEKVNKGKERGNPNFDLYRWKTLFRKFIEQINPLLLERHLELLNHILQTAEINLLEDSRLTSLTPKYRWIIETTIKSKWFLLRSYFFKARSETESQFSKKEGTRKYWEEVKYKKTKIFEECGFSEQNIQKFLFIDKLNYNTLKEIHQFSADLGLTLVPRDVSLALRGVSKSRDHIRERAGILMGQRKSFQDELRDLGFSRDSSYEIARQAKRKNSHQISDAFQTALKVTRDEIYWYRIFPQSHTLKDKIEAQCCKHLSTVRIHMFERGRLNKILLQEGKSLVRKYLIRIYGESVVGLHCYFRLETIHQYYKLKFFEYHSKHIPSVSELIKISRKDFKPLVINGYNTFVKKRRLSVPPDLYDAVKTHISLTSWEDQYTTPEEKLLLKFWFLMDHGVSITQGLVQKGIFKPKADLLANVKNQGAESKS
;
A
#
# COMPACT_ATOMS: atom_id res chain seq x y z
N MET A 1 -5.73 57.73 8.06
CA MET A 1 -7.12 57.27 7.90
C MET A 1 -7.13 55.82 7.46
N PHE A 2 -7.77 54.94 8.24
CA PHE A 2 -8.00 53.56 7.83
C PHE A 2 -9.22 53.53 6.90
N VAL A 3 -9.07 52.87 5.74
CA VAL A 3 -10.06 52.95 4.66
C VAL A 3 -10.40 51.55 4.19
N PHE A 4 -11.67 51.18 4.32
CA PHE A 4 -12.19 49.94 3.75
C PHE A 4 -12.48 50.08 2.26
N ASP A 5 -13.17 51.14 1.84
CA ASP A 5 -13.52 51.37 0.44
C ASP A 5 -13.10 52.79 0.03
N PRO A 6 -11.91 52.95 -0.60
CA PRO A 6 -11.38 54.25 -0.96
C PRO A 6 -12.28 55.05 -1.91
N ILE A 7 -13.00 54.37 -2.81
CA ILE A 7 -13.89 55.03 -3.78
C ILE A 7 -15.12 55.55 -3.06
N ASN A 8 -15.80 54.72 -2.26
CA ASN A 8 -16.96 55.17 -1.51
C ASN A 8 -16.60 56.28 -0.52
N GLN A 9 -15.46 56.17 0.16
CA GLN A 9 -15.05 57.18 1.12
C GLN A 9 -14.66 58.50 0.42
N GLY A 10 -14.06 58.43 -0.78
CA GLY A 10 -13.86 59.60 -1.64
C GLY A 10 -15.18 60.22 -2.11
N LEU A 11 -16.18 59.40 -2.45
CA LEU A 11 -17.53 59.84 -2.80
C LEU A 11 -18.30 60.43 -1.62
N GLU A 12 -18.10 59.91 -0.41
CA GLU A 12 -18.66 60.48 0.82
C GLU A 12 -18.09 61.86 1.11
N PHE A 13 -16.78 62.05 0.93
CA PHE A 13 -16.14 63.36 1.06
C PHE A 13 -16.60 64.34 -0.03
N LEU A 14 -16.73 63.88 -1.27
CA LEU A 14 -17.36 64.66 -2.34
C LEU A 14 -18.77 65.09 -1.94
N ALA A 15 -19.59 64.14 -1.45
CA ALA A 15 -20.96 64.42 -1.03
C ALA A 15 -21.05 65.35 0.19
N SER A 16 -20.04 65.35 1.08
CA SER A 16 -19.93 66.28 2.22
C SER A 16 -19.22 67.59 1.90
N ARG A 17 -18.88 67.83 0.62
CA ARG A 17 -18.18 69.03 0.11
C ARG A 17 -16.73 69.19 0.61
N ASP A 18 -16.11 68.12 1.11
CA ASP A 18 -14.72 68.11 1.55
C ASP A 18 -13.78 67.72 0.39
N LEU A 19 -13.56 68.67 -0.53
CA LEU A 19 -12.87 68.44 -1.80
C LEU A 19 -11.40 68.04 -1.64
N GLU A 20 -10.71 68.57 -0.63
CA GLU A 20 -9.29 68.28 -0.37
C GLU A 20 -9.10 66.83 0.11
N LYS A 21 -9.98 66.36 1.01
CA LYS A 21 -9.97 64.95 1.42
C LYS A 21 -10.43 64.01 0.30
N ALA A 22 -11.40 64.42 -0.51
CA ALA A 22 -11.80 63.63 -1.66
C ALA A 22 -10.66 63.47 -2.68
N GLU A 23 -9.96 64.57 -3.00
CA GLU A 23 -8.83 64.56 -3.94
C GLU A 23 -7.68 63.68 -3.45
N SER A 24 -7.28 63.83 -2.19
CA SER A 24 -6.22 62.99 -1.60
C SER A 24 -6.58 61.50 -1.61
N MET A 25 -7.86 61.16 -1.43
CA MET A 25 -8.35 59.79 -1.49
C MET A 25 -8.31 59.21 -2.92
N PHE A 26 -8.75 59.96 -3.93
CA PHE A 26 -8.68 59.48 -5.32
C PHE A 26 -7.24 59.39 -5.83
N LEU A 27 -6.35 60.31 -5.43
CA LEU A 27 -4.91 60.20 -5.72
C LEU A 27 -4.30 58.94 -5.11
N ARG A 28 -4.70 58.57 -3.91
CA ARG A 28 -4.23 57.34 -3.24
C ARG A 28 -4.63 56.08 -4.01
N ILE A 29 -5.81 56.06 -4.64
CA ILE A 29 -6.27 54.95 -5.49
C ILE A 29 -5.45 54.91 -6.78
N ILE A 30 -5.19 56.07 -7.40
CA ILE A 30 -4.39 56.13 -8.63
C ILE A 30 -2.95 55.66 -8.40
N ASN A 31 -2.41 55.91 -7.21
CA ASN A 31 -1.05 55.54 -6.83
C ASN A 31 -0.94 54.13 -6.22
N ASP A 32 -2.04 53.39 -6.05
CA ASP A 32 -2.02 52.01 -5.54
C ASP A 32 -1.71 51.03 -6.69
N PRO A 33 -0.60 50.27 -6.64
CA PRO A 33 -0.21 49.33 -7.70
C PRO A 33 -1.19 48.16 -7.88
N TYR A 34 -2.11 47.94 -6.93
CA TYR A 34 -3.10 46.85 -6.97
C TYR A 34 -4.50 47.30 -7.38
N SER A 35 -4.71 48.59 -7.69
CA SER A 35 -6.03 49.11 -8.07
C SER A 35 -6.50 48.58 -9.42
N GLN A 36 -7.79 48.21 -9.48
CA GLN A 36 -8.37 47.64 -10.70
C GLN A 36 -8.57 48.73 -11.77
N LYS A 37 -8.57 48.34 -13.05
CA LYS A 37 -8.75 49.28 -14.18
C LYS A 37 -10.04 50.11 -14.07
N ASN A 38 -11.13 49.50 -13.61
CA ASN A 38 -12.41 50.18 -13.43
C ASN A 38 -12.35 51.19 -12.27
N GLU A 39 -11.74 50.80 -11.14
CA GLU A 39 -11.52 51.68 -9.99
C GLU A 39 -10.63 52.87 -10.34
N LEU A 40 -9.58 52.66 -11.15
CA LEU A 40 -8.72 53.71 -11.66
C LEU A 40 -9.46 54.67 -12.61
N ALA A 41 -10.34 54.14 -13.47
CA ALA A 41 -11.15 54.94 -14.36
C ALA A 41 -12.15 55.82 -13.58
N GLU A 42 -12.84 55.25 -12.61
CA GLU A 42 -13.76 55.97 -11.72
C GLU A 42 -13.02 57.04 -10.90
N ALA A 43 -11.90 56.68 -10.26
CA ALA A 43 -11.10 57.62 -9.47
C ALA A 43 -10.56 58.78 -10.32
N ARG A 44 -10.10 58.51 -11.56
CA ARG A 44 -9.69 59.56 -12.51
C ARG A 44 -10.85 60.46 -12.92
N THR A 45 -12.05 59.90 -13.10
CA THR A 45 -13.24 60.67 -13.47
C THR A 45 -13.62 61.64 -12.35
N TYR A 46 -13.76 61.13 -11.12
CA TYR A 46 -14.10 61.97 -9.96
C TYR A 46 -13.02 63.00 -9.63
N LEU A 47 -11.75 62.66 -9.83
CA LEU A 47 -10.64 63.58 -9.64
C LEU A 47 -10.60 64.68 -10.72
N ASN A 48 -10.96 64.36 -11.96
CA ASN A 48 -11.15 65.37 -13.01
C ASN A 48 -12.35 66.27 -12.74
N ASP A 49 -13.44 65.74 -12.17
CA ASP A 49 -14.60 66.54 -11.74
C ASP A 49 -14.20 67.56 -10.66
N ILE A 50 -13.43 67.13 -9.64
CA ILE A 50 -12.91 68.02 -8.58
C ILE A 50 -12.04 69.13 -9.19
N ARG A 51 -11.09 68.77 -10.05
CA ARG A 51 -10.18 69.73 -10.71
C ARG A 51 -10.93 70.71 -11.60
N SER A 52 -11.94 70.24 -12.35
CA SER A 52 -12.79 71.09 -13.19
C SER A 52 -13.57 72.10 -12.33
N CYS A 53 -14.09 71.67 -11.18
CA CYS A 53 -14.74 72.55 -10.22
C CYS A 53 -13.78 73.59 -9.60
N GLN A 54 -12.58 73.18 -9.19
CA GLN A 54 -11.56 74.08 -8.67
C GLN A 54 -11.10 75.13 -9.71
N SER A 55 -11.07 74.75 -10.99
CA SER A 55 -10.73 75.66 -12.11
C SER A 55 -11.88 76.59 -12.54
N GLY A 56 -13.08 76.43 -11.97
CA GLY A 56 -14.26 77.24 -12.30
C GLY A 56 -14.99 76.86 -13.59
N SER A 57 -14.61 75.75 -14.24
CA SER A 57 -15.17 75.33 -15.54
C SER A 57 -16.48 74.53 -15.42
N ALA A 58 -16.78 73.95 -14.25
CA ALA A 58 -17.98 73.15 -14.01
C ALA A 58 -18.46 73.20 -12.55
N SER A 59 -19.75 72.95 -12.31
CA SER A 59 -20.34 72.79 -10.97
C SER A 59 -20.53 71.32 -10.62
N LEU A 60 -20.13 70.90 -9.43
CA LEU A 60 -20.34 69.53 -8.93
C LEU A 60 -21.80 69.29 -8.51
N ASP A 61 -22.38 68.17 -8.94
CA ASP A 61 -23.68 67.71 -8.43
C ASP A 61 -23.49 66.81 -7.19
N PHE A 62 -23.44 67.44 -6.03
CA PHE A 62 -23.34 66.76 -4.74
C PHE A 62 -24.51 65.77 -4.48
N GLY A 63 -25.68 66.00 -5.10
CA GLY A 63 -26.84 65.14 -4.96
C GLY A 63 -26.69 63.80 -5.67
N SER A 64 -26.02 63.76 -6.83
CA SER A 64 -25.68 62.52 -7.54
C SER A 64 -24.59 61.74 -6.82
N TYR A 65 -23.51 62.39 -6.35
CA TYR A 65 -22.45 61.70 -5.59
C TYR A 65 -22.97 61.08 -4.30
N LYS A 66 -23.93 61.73 -3.61
CA LYS A 66 -24.61 61.18 -2.42
C LYS A 66 -25.50 59.96 -2.74
N LYS A 67 -26.01 59.84 -3.97
CA LYS A 67 -26.74 58.64 -4.43
C LYS A 67 -25.77 57.52 -4.81
N LEU A 68 -24.62 57.88 -5.37
CA LEU A 68 -23.55 56.95 -5.73
C LEU A 68 -22.90 56.34 -4.48
N SER A 69 -22.58 57.13 -3.45
CA SER A 69 -22.02 56.62 -2.19
C SER A 69 -22.95 55.64 -1.43
N LYS A 70 -24.27 55.75 -1.66
CA LYS A 70 -25.26 54.80 -1.10
C LYS A 70 -25.40 53.50 -1.89
N ARG A 71 -24.87 53.44 -3.12
CA ARG A 71 -24.90 52.25 -3.98
C ARG A 71 -23.49 51.69 -4.12
N SER A 72 -23.11 50.79 -3.22
CA SER A 72 -22.18 49.71 -3.60
C SER A 72 -22.25 48.60 -2.55
N PRO A 73 -23.09 47.56 -2.74
CA PRO A 73 -22.71 46.27 -2.22
C PRO A 73 -21.44 45.86 -2.96
N LEU A 74 -20.36 45.60 -2.22
CA LEU A 74 -19.12 45.06 -2.76
C LEU A 74 -19.43 43.87 -3.69
N SER A 75 -19.40 44.09 -5.00
CA SER A 75 -19.57 43.01 -5.97
C SER A 75 -18.40 42.02 -5.82
N LEU A 76 -18.74 40.74 -5.70
CA LEU A 76 -17.81 39.60 -5.69
C LEU A 76 -17.66 38.99 -7.09
N ASP A 77 -18.08 39.68 -8.15
CA ASP A 77 -18.11 39.12 -9.50
C ASP A 77 -16.71 38.81 -10.03
N VAL A 78 -15.71 39.65 -9.72
CA VAL A 78 -14.29 39.40 -10.08
C VAL A 78 -13.77 38.12 -9.42
N LEU A 79 -14.19 37.84 -8.17
CA LEU A 79 -13.84 36.57 -7.49
C LEU A 79 -14.54 35.38 -8.15
N ASN A 80 -15.79 35.55 -8.57
CA ASN A 80 -16.56 34.51 -9.25
C ASN A 80 -15.95 34.17 -10.63
N GLU A 81 -15.48 35.16 -11.38
CA GLU A 81 -14.75 34.98 -12.64
C GLU A 81 -13.43 34.25 -12.42
N MET A 82 -12.63 34.69 -11.45
CA MET A 82 -11.38 34.02 -11.07
C MET A 82 -11.62 32.56 -10.67
N PHE A 83 -12.67 32.25 -9.90
CA PHE A 83 -13.01 30.87 -9.57
C PHE A 83 -13.34 30.02 -10.79
N ALA A 84 -14.02 30.58 -11.78
CA ALA A 84 -14.31 29.87 -13.02
C ALA A 84 -13.02 29.58 -13.80
N GLU A 85 -12.13 30.56 -13.97
CA GLU A 85 -10.83 30.39 -14.63
C GLU A 85 -9.99 29.29 -13.95
N LEU A 86 -9.86 29.36 -12.63
CA LEU A 86 -9.08 28.41 -11.84
C LEU A 86 -9.68 26.99 -11.89
N TYR A 87 -11.01 26.89 -11.91
CA TYR A 87 -11.69 25.60 -11.99
C TYR A 87 -11.38 24.86 -13.30
N PHE A 88 -11.30 25.58 -14.43
CA PHE A 88 -10.96 25.01 -15.73
C PHE A 88 -9.47 24.95 -16.03
N SER A 89 -8.61 25.36 -15.09
CA SER A 89 -7.16 25.20 -15.20
C SER A 89 -6.74 23.74 -15.31
N ASN A 90 -5.52 23.49 -15.78
CA ASN A 90 -4.97 22.14 -15.91
C ASN A 90 -4.50 21.51 -14.57
N ALA A 91 -4.61 22.22 -13.45
CA ALA A 91 -4.15 21.74 -12.15
C ALA A 91 -4.85 20.43 -11.73
N GLN A 92 -4.06 19.43 -11.34
CA GLN A 92 -4.50 18.12 -10.86
C GLN A 92 -4.02 17.82 -9.44
N THR A 93 -2.85 18.33 -9.04
CA THR A 93 -2.30 18.11 -7.69
C THR A 93 -2.58 19.27 -6.74
N TYR A 94 -2.57 19.01 -5.43
CA TYR A 94 -2.75 20.06 -4.42
C TYR A 94 -1.73 21.18 -4.53
N ARG A 95 -0.49 20.85 -4.87
CA ARG A 95 0.59 21.81 -5.08
C ARG A 95 0.37 22.69 -6.31
N GLU A 96 -0.08 22.11 -7.42
CA GLU A 96 -0.44 22.89 -8.61
C GLU A 96 -1.59 23.87 -8.32
N PHE A 97 -2.60 23.45 -7.55
CA PHE A 97 -3.64 24.38 -7.10
C PHE A 97 -3.07 25.53 -6.26
N ASP A 98 -2.12 25.25 -5.38
CA ASP A 98 -1.48 26.28 -4.56
C ASP A 98 -0.73 27.31 -5.41
N GLU A 99 0.04 26.84 -6.40
CA GLU A 99 0.82 27.69 -7.33
C GLU A 99 -0.08 28.55 -8.23
N VAL A 100 -1.14 27.97 -8.81
CA VAL A 100 -2.06 28.72 -9.67
C VAL A 100 -2.86 29.76 -8.86
N LEU A 101 -3.24 29.44 -7.61
CA LEU A 101 -3.90 30.40 -6.73
C LEU A 101 -2.98 31.57 -6.37
N GLU A 102 -1.71 31.32 -6.08
CA GLU A 102 -0.74 32.36 -5.73
C GLU A 102 -0.56 33.40 -6.86
N GLU A 103 -0.61 32.96 -8.12
CA GLU A 103 -0.55 33.83 -9.30
C GLU A 103 -1.82 34.70 -9.48
N HIS A 104 -3.00 34.17 -9.12
CA HIS A 104 -4.28 34.83 -9.40
C HIS A 104 -4.81 35.68 -8.24
N ILE A 105 -4.45 35.36 -6.98
CA ILE A 105 -4.86 36.11 -5.80
C ILE A 105 -4.55 37.61 -5.90
N PRO A 106 -3.38 38.07 -6.39
CA PRO A 106 -3.08 39.49 -6.55
C PRO A 106 -4.15 40.30 -7.29
N ARG A 107 -4.88 39.69 -8.24
CA ARG A 107 -5.96 40.34 -9.00
C ARG A 107 -7.18 40.69 -8.13
N VAL A 108 -7.36 39.98 -7.03
CA VAL A 108 -8.49 40.11 -6.11
C VAL A 108 -8.11 40.62 -4.72
N ILE A 109 -6.81 40.83 -4.44
CA ILE A 109 -6.32 41.31 -3.14
C ILE A 109 -7.01 42.59 -2.70
N ASN A 110 -7.12 43.58 -3.59
CA ASN A 110 -7.77 44.85 -3.24
C ASN A 110 -9.24 44.66 -2.89
N ARG A 111 -9.95 43.78 -3.61
CA ARG A 111 -11.34 43.45 -3.29
C ARG A 111 -11.48 42.73 -1.96
N LEU A 112 -10.54 41.84 -1.63
CA LEU A 112 -10.51 41.14 -0.35
C LEU A 112 -10.19 42.10 0.82
N LYS A 113 -9.27 43.06 0.63
CA LYS A 113 -8.92 44.07 1.63
C LYS A 113 -10.05 45.05 1.94
N GLN A 114 -10.97 45.25 0.99
CA GLN A 114 -12.16 46.09 1.16
C GLN A 114 -13.25 45.40 2.02
N ILE A 115 -13.12 44.12 2.33
CA ILE A 115 -14.11 43.37 3.11
C ILE A 115 -13.94 43.67 4.60
N ASN A 116 -14.98 44.24 5.22
CA ASN A 116 -15.05 44.40 6.66
C ASN A 116 -15.62 43.14 7.33
N ILE A 117 -14.78 42.42 8.08
CA ILE A 117 -15.20 41.25 8.86
C ILE A 117 -15.47 41.70 10.30
N ARG A 118 -16.76 41.80 10.64
CA ARG A 118 -17.21 42.26 11.97
C ARG A 118 -17.02 41.19 13.05
N ASP A 119 -17.40 39.96 12.72
CA ASP A 119 -17.30 38.80 13.61
C ASP A 119 -17.12 37.49 12.82
N VAL A 120 -16.99 36.38 13.55
CA VAL A 120 -16.81 35.05 12.95
C VAL A 120 -18.06 34.57 12.21
N VAL A 121 -19.26 35.02 12.61
CA VAL A 121 -20.50 34.63 11.93
C VAL A 121 -20.58 35.33 10.57
N ALA A 122 -20.21 36.60 10.50
CA ALA A 122 -20.08 37.38 9.28
C ALA A 122 -19.02 36.80 8.35
N ARG A 123 -17.86 36.36 8.89
CA ARG A 123 -16.83 35.64 8.14
C ARG A 123 -17.37 34.34 7.52
N ASP A 124 -18.02 33.51 8.33
CA ASP A 124 -18.53 32.21 7.84
C ASP A 124 -19.62 32.44 6.79
N LYS A 125 -20.50 33.44 6.99
CA LYS A 125 -21.52 33.85 6.02
C LYS A 125 -20.91 34.37 4.71
N LEU A 126 -19.81 35.13 4.80
CA LEU A 126 -19.07 35.61 3.64
C LEU A 126 -18.47 34.43 2.86
N PHE A 127 -17.83 33.48 3.53
CA PHE A 127 -17.29 32.29 2.87
C PHE A 127 -18.40 31.46 2.22
N ASP A 128 -19.56 31.31 2.87
CA ASP A 128 -20.72 30.66 2.25
C ASP A 128 -21.23 31.41 1.01
N GLN A 129 -21.23 32.75 1.03
CA GLN A 129 -21.62 33.57 -0.11
C GLN A 129 -20.63 33.44 -1.27
N MET A 130 -19.32 33.54 -1.02
CA MET A 130 -18.27 33.29 -2.00
C MET A 130 -18.40 31.88 -2.58
N GLY A 131 -18.64 30.89 -1.71
CA GLY A 131 -18.82 29.50 -2.08
C GLY A 131 -19.97 29.29 -3.07
N LYS A 132 -21.14 29.86 -2.76
CA LYS A 132 -22.32 29.80 -3.64
C LYS A 132 -22.16 30.64 -4.92
N GLY A 133 -21.45 31.76 -4.85
CA GLY A 133 -21.11 32.61 -5.99
C GLY A 133 -20.26 31.87 -7.02
N GLY A 134 -19.14 31.29 -6.57
CA GLY A 134 -18.23 30.54 -7.43
C GLY A 134 -18.90 29.34 -8.11
N ILE A 135 -19.71 28.55 -7.38
CA ILE A 135 -20.47 27.43 -7.98
C ILE A 135 -21.40 27.93 -9.10
N ARG A 136 -22.09 29.06 -8.90
CA ARG A 136 -22.99 29.62 -9.92
C ARG A 136 -22.22 30.05 -11.16
N ALA A 137 -21.09 30.75 -11.00
CA ALA A 137 -20.27 31.19 -12.13
C ALA A 137 -19.65 30.02 -12.91
N ILE A 138 -19.19 28.97 -12.22
CA ILE A 138 -18.69 27.75 -12.85
C ILE A 138 -19.81 27.08 -13.65
N LYS A 139 -21.00 26.89 -13.05
CA LYS A 139 -22.15 26.29 -13.76
C LYS A 139 -22.57 27.10 -14.99
N GLN A 140 -22.62 28.42 -14.88
CA GLN A 140 -22.90 29.30 -16.03
C GLN A 140 -21.84 29.16 -17.13
N SER A 141 -20.57 29.00 -16.75
CA SER A 141 -19.48 28.77 -17.71
C SER A 141 -19.59 27.40 -18.40
N ILE A 142 -19.94 26.35 -17.64
CA ILE A 142 -20.25 25.01 -18.19
C ILE A 142 -21.43 25.09 -19.17
N GLU A 143 -22.51 25.78 -18.81
CA GLU A 143 -23.68 25.98 -19.68
C GLU A 143 -23.34 26.71 -20.98
N LYS A 144 -22.49 27.75 -20.90
CA LYS A 144 -21.99 28.47 -22.09
C LYS A 144 -21.16 27.57 -23.01
N VAL A 145 -20.30 26.72 -22.46
CA VAL A 145 -19.46 25.79 -23.23
C VAL A 145 -20.29 24.66 -23.84
N ASN A 146 -21.37 24.23 -23.16
CA ASN A 146 -22.26 23.17 -23.62
C ASN A 146 -23.24 23.62 -24.71
N LYS A 147 -23.45 24.94 -24.89
CA LYS A 147 -24.20 25.49 -26.03
C LYS A 147 -23.37 25.35 -27.31
N GLY A 148 -23.37 24.16 -27.91
CA GLY A 148 -22.82 23.93 -29.25
C GLY A 148 -22.05 22.62 -29.50
N LYS A 149 -21.98 21.67 -28.55
CA LYS A 149 -21.31 20.38 -28.77
C LYS A 149 -22.17 19.21 -28.27
N GLU A 150 -22.48 18.28 -29.18
CA GLU A 150 -22.99 16.96 -28.81
C GLU A 150 -21.80 16.05 -28.45
N ARG A 151 -21.89 15.44 -27.25
CA ARG A 151 -21.04 14.34 -26.74
C ARG A 151 -19.62 14.71 -26.28
N GLY A 152 -19.54 15.09 -25.00
CA GLY A 152 -18.29 15.12 -24.22
C GLY A 152 -18.31 16.06 -23.01
N ASN A 153 -19.49 16.38 -22.46
CA ASN A 153 -19.64 17.51 -21.53
C ASN A 153 -18.88 17.31 -20.20
N PRO A 154 -18.12 18.31 -19.73
CA PRO A 154 -17.61 18.32 -18.36
C PRO A 154 -18.80 18.54 -17.41
N ASN A 155 -19.20 17.49 -16.70
CA ASN A 155 -20.09 17.62 -15.55
C ASN A 155 -19.36 18.37 -14.43
N PHE A 156 -20.10 19.16 -13.64
CA PHE A 156 -19.56 19.82 -12.46
C PHE A 156 -19.01 18.79 -11.46
N ASP A 157 -17.68 18.71 -11.36
CA ASP A 157 -16.98 17.97 -10.31
C ASP A 157 -16.98 18.78 -9.00
N LEU A 158 -17.78 18.30 -8.05
CA LEU A 158 -17.88 18.84 -6.69
C LEU A 158 -16.57 18.76 -5.92
N TYR A 159 -15.77 17.71 -6.11
CA TYR A 159 -14.55 17.48 -5.34
C TYR A 159 -13.41 18.38 -5.80
N ARG A 160 -13.32 18.63 -7.12
CA ARG A 160 -12.45 19.67 -7.67
C ARG A 160 -12.77 21.04 -7.10
N TRP A 161 -14.06 21.42 -7.08
CA TRP A 161 -14.50 22.67 -6.48
C TRP A 161 -14.15 22.77 -4.99
N LYS A 162 -14.42 21.71 -4.21
CA LYS A 162 -14.09 21.68 -2.79
C LYS A 162 -12.59 21.87 -2.53
N THR A 163 -11.74 21.27 -3.38
CA THR A 163 -10.28 21.42 -3.30
C THR A 163 -9.88 22.87 -3.57
N LEU A 164 -10.31 23.42 -4.71
CA LEU A 164 -10.02 24.80 -5.10
C LEU A 164 -10.46 25.80 -4.01
N PHE A 165 -11.71 25.67 -3.56
CA PHE A 165 -12.26 26.61 -2.58
C PHE A 165 -11.58 26.49 -1.21
N ARG A 166 -11.20 25.28 -0.77
CA ARG A 166 -10.42 25.11 0.46
C ARG A 166 -9.05 25.77 0.35
N LYS A 167 -8.31 25.51 -0.72
CA LYS A 167 -6.98 26.09 -0.95
C LYS A 167 -7.03 27.60 -1.06
N PHE A 168 -8.06 28.13 -1.73
CA PHE A 168 -8.32 29.57 -1.76
C PHE A 168 -8.55 30.15 -0.36
N ILE A 169 -9.41 29.54 0.46
CA ILE A 169 -9.62 29.98 1.84
C ILE A 169 -8.32 29.95 2.64
N GLU A 170 -7.50 28.91 2.48
CA GLU A 170 -6.21 28.78 3.16
C GLU A 170 -5.28 29.95 2.86
N GLN A 171 -5.20 30.39 1.60
CA GLN A 171 -4.32 31.49 1.17
C GLN A 171 -4.86 32.89 1.51
N ILE A 172 -6.18 33.11 1.47
CA ILE A 172 -6.75 34.44 1.79
C ILE A 172 -6.91 34.70 3.29
N ASN A 173 -7.04 33.65 4.10
CA ASN A 173 -7.36 33.81 5.52
C ASN A 173 -6.28 34.60 6.28
N PRO A 174 -4.96 34.42 6.01
CA PRO A 174 -3.92 35.31 6.52
C PRO A 174 -4.10 36.78 6.12
N LEU A 175 -4.46 37.05 4.86
CA LEU A 175 -4.67 38.42 4.35
C LEU A 175 -5.84 39.10 5.05
N LEU A 176 -6.96 38.39 5.21
CA LEU A 176 -8.14 38.87 5.92
C LEU A 176 -7.85 39.09 7.41
N LEU A 177 -7.05 38.22 8.02
CA LEU A 177 -6.64 38.33 9.41
C LEU A 177 -5.74 39.55 9.64
N GLU A 178 -4.71 39.73 8.81
CA GLU A 178 -3.81 40.88 8.88
C GLU A 178 -4.60 42.19 8.79
N ARG A 179 -5.50 42.28 7.80
CA ARG A 179 -6.35 43.46 7.62
C ARG A 179 -7.25 43.74 8.81
N HIS A 180 -7.81 42.70 9.43
CA HIS A 180 -8.63 42.84 10.63
C HIS A 180 -7.80 43.30 11.84
N LEU A 181 -6.57 42.80 12.00
CA LEU A 181 -5.68 43.25 13.06
C LEU A 181 -5.23 44.72 12.87
N GLU A 182 -5.02 45.16 11.63
CA GLU A 182 -4.76 46.57 11.32
C GLU A 182 -5.94 47.47 11.72
N LEU A 183 -7.18 47.06 11.43
CA LEU A 183 -8.39 47.77 11.87
C LEU A 183 -8.42 47.91 13.39
N LEU A 184 -8.20 46.81 14.10
CA LEU A 184 -8.22 46.79 15.56
C LEU A 184 -7.13 47.70 16.15
N ASN A 185 -5.93 47.69 15.57
CA ASN A 185 -4.85 48.61 15.94
C ASN A 185 -5.25 50.08 15.69
N HIS A 186 -5.91 50.35 14.56
CA HIS A 186 -6.38 51.70 14.24
C HIS A 186 -7.41 52.19 15.26
N ILE A 187 -8.39 51.35 15.61
CA ILE A 187 -9.42 51.68 16.62
C ILE A 187 -8.80 51.98 17.98
N LEU A 188 -7.73 51.28 18.38
CA LEU A 188 -7.01 51.60 19.62
C LEU A 188 -6.37 52.99 19.61
N GLN A 189 -5.88 53.43 18.44
CA GLN A 189 -5.20 54.72 18.26
C GLN A 189 -6.20 55.88 18.12
N THR A 190 -7.29 55.71 17.37
CA THR A 190 -8.23 56.80 17.04
C THR A 190 -9.49 56.81 17.91
N ALA A 191 -9.74 55.75 18.67
CA ALA A 191 -10.97 55.52 19.44
C ALA A 191 -12.25 55.40 18.58
N GLU A 192 -12.13 55.24 17.26
CA GLU A 192 -13.26 55.14 16.31
C GLU A 192 -13.86 53.72 16.28
N ILE A 193 -14.45 53.26 17.40
CA ILE A 193 -15.00 51.89 17.51
C ILE A 193 -16.14 51.60 16.52
N ASN A 194 -16.80 52.65 16.02
CA ASN A 194 -17.89 52.55 15.04
C ASN A 194 -17.45 51.89 13.71
N LEU A 195 -16.13 51.84 13.43
CA LEU A 195 -15.57 51.15 12.27
C LEU A 195 -15.80 49.62 12.28
N LEU A 196 -16.16 49.04 13.42
CA LEU A 196 -16.60 47.63 13.51
C LEU A 196 -18.04 47.43 13.01
N GLU A 197 -18.75 48.52 12.67
CA GLU A 197 -20.11 48.50 12.11
C GLU A 197 -21.14 47.71 12.96
N ASP A 198 -20.95 47.67 14.28
CA ASP A 198 -21.94 47.14 15.23
C ASP A 198 -22.69 48.33 15.86
N SER A 199 -24.00 48.40 15.64
CA SER A 199 -24.85 49.49 16.14
C SER A 199 -24.84 49.64 17.66
N ARG A 200 -24.37 48.63 18.39
CA ARG A 200 -24.26 48.62 19.85
C ARG A 200 -22.93 49.18 20.36
N LEU A 201 -21.95 49.40 19.49
CA LEU A 201 -20.64 49.95 19.84
C LEU A 201 -20.58 51.42 19.42
N THR A 202 -20.89 52.33 20.36
CA THR A 202 -20.91 53.79 20.10
C THR A 202 -19.69 54.53 20.65
N SER A 203 -19.00 53.96 21.63
CA SER A 203 -17.81 54.56 22.26
C SER A 203 -16.82 53.49 22.74
N LEU A 204 -15.53 53.81 22.69
CA LEU A 204 -14.46 52.90 23.12
C LEU A 204 -14.34 52.91 24.66
N THR A 205 -15.07 52.00 25.32
CA THR A 205 -14.97 51.83 26.79
C THR A 205 -13.64 51.15 27.20
N PRO A 206 -13.18 51.31 28.46
CA PRO A 206 -11.97 50.61 28.96
C PRO A 206 -12.02 49.09 28.79
N LYS A 207 -13.23 48.51 28.92
CA LYS A 207 -13.48 47.09 28.65
C LYS A 207 -13.22 46.75 27.19
N TYR A 208 -13.70 47.56 26.24
CA TYR A 208 -13.54 47.33 24.81
C TYR A 208 -12.09 47.49 24.38
N ARG A 209 -11.39 48.51 24.90
CA ARG A 209 -9.94 48.67 24.73
C ARG A 209 -9.18 47.43 25.18
N TRP A 210 -9.46 46.93 26.39
CA TRP A 210 -8.82 45.71 26.90
C TRP A 210 -9.09 44.47 26.03
N ILE A 211 -10.32 44.27 25.54
CA ILE A 211 -10.66 43.16 24.63
C ILE A 211 -9.84 43.26 23.34
N ILE A 212 -9.75 44.45 22.73
CA ILE A 212 -9.02 44.67 21.47
C ILE A 212 -7.51 44.44 21.66
N GLU A 213 -6.90 45.02 22.69
CA GLU A 213 -5.47 44.83 23.02
C GLU A 213 -5.14 43.35 23.23
N THR A 214 -6.00 42.64 23.97
CA THR A 214 -5.82 41.20 24.22
C THR A 214 -5.94 40.40 22.93
N THR A 215 -6.90 40.75 22.06
CA THR A 215 -7.13 40.10 20.76
C THR A 215 -5.93 40.26 19.83
N ILE A 216 -5.34 41.46 19.75
CA ILE A 216 -4.13 41.74 18.97
C ILE A 216 -2.94 40.95 19.50
N LYS A 217 -2.67 41.02 20.81
CA LYS A 217 -1.54 40.30 21.45
C LYS A 217 -1.60 38.81 21.22
N SER A 218 -2.79 38.24 21.28
CA SER A 218 -3.02 36.81 21.19
C SER A 218 -3.33 36.33 19.76
N LYS A 219 -3.38 37.25 18.79
CA LYS A 219 -3.79 37.03 17.39
C LYS A 219 -5.09 36.23 17.31
N TRP A 220 -6.03 36.51 18.20
CA TRP A 220 -7.32 35.83 18.21
C TRP A 220 -8.19 36.35 17.07
N PHE A 221 -8.76 35.41 16.34
CA PHE A 221 -9.62 35.68 15.19
C PHE A 221 -11.11 35.70 15.56
N LEU A 222 -11.44 35.48 16.84
CA LEU A 222 -12.80 35.50 17.34
C LEU A 222 -13.05 36.86 17.99
N LEU A 223 -13.60 37.81 17.25
CA LEU A 223 -14.54 38.74 17.85
C LEU A 223 -15.88 38.02 17.93
N ARG A 224 -16.04 37.10 18.89
CA ARG A 224 -17.41 36.73 19.30
C ARG A 224 -18.03 37.98 19.95
N SER A 225 -19.30 37.93 20.34
CA SER A 225 -20.00 38.99 21.09
C SER A 225 -19.41 39.31 22.48
N TYR A 226 -18.09 39.20 22.67
CA TYR A 226 -17.32 39.49 23.88
C TYR A 226 -17.51 40.91 24.37
N PHE A 227 -17.68 41.88 23.46
CA PHE A 227 -18.01 43.25 23.82
C PHE A 227 -19.27 43.32 24.73
N PHE A 228 -20.19 42.35 24.64
CA PHE A 228 -21.43 42.33 25.41
C PHE A 228 -21.42 41.40 26.63
N LYS A 229 -20.35 40.64 26.86
CA LYS A 229 -20.24 39.72 28.01
C LYS A 229 -19.55 40.34 29.21
N ALA A 230 -19.69 39.79 30.41
CA ALA A 230 -18.94 40.29 31.58
C ALA A 230 -17.41 40.18 31.36
N ARG A 231 -16.62 41.09 31.94
CA ARG A 231 -15.15 41.09 31.78
C ARG A 231 -14.53 39.80 32.31
N SER A 232 -14.96 39.33 33.48
CA SER A 232 -14.51 38.07 34.11
C SER A 232 -14.78 36.84 33.22
N GLU A 233 -15.96 36.77 32.60
CA GLU A 233 -16.29 35.72 31.64
C GLU A 233 -15.35 35.77 30.42
N THR A 234 -15.03 36.97 29.96
CA THR A 234 -14.17 37.17 28.79
C THR A 234 -12.71 36.81 29.11
N GLU A 235 -12.20 37.21 30.28
CA GLU A 235 -10.88 36.83 30.80
C GLU A 235 -10.72 35.31 30.94
N SER A 236 -11.73 34.63 31.47
CA SER A 236 -11.74 33.15 31.59
C SER A 236 -11.65 32.42 30.25
N GLN A 237 -12.06 33.07 29.15
CA GLN A 237 -12.04 32.50 27.80
C GLN A 237 -10.70 32.73 27.11
N PHE A 238 -10.03 33.87 27.37
CA PHE A 238 -8.67 34.11 26.90
C PHE A 238 -7.62 33.24 27.61
N SER A 239 -7.88 32.81 28.86
CA SER A 239 -6.97 31.96 29.64
C SER A 239 -7.16 30.45 29.43
N LYS A 240 -8.30 30.01 28.88
CA LYS A 240 -8.50 28.59 28.51
C LYS A 240 -7.54 28.23 27.38
N LYS A 241 -6.75 27.16 27.59
CA LYS A 241 -6.00 26.50 26.51
C LYS A 241 -7.00 26.13 25.42
N GLU A 242 -6.95 26.90 24.33
CA GLU A 242 -7.73 26.75 23.11
C GLU A 242 -9.26 26.81 23.32
N GLY A 243 -9.87 27.90 22.89
CA GLY A 243 -11.30 27.88 22.59
C GLY A 243 -11.55 26.71 21.64
N THR A 244 -12.38 25.75 22.04
CA THR A 244 -12.57 24.42 21.43
C THR A 244 -12.57 24.47 19.90
N ARG A 245 -13.16 25.52 19.31
CA ARG A 245 -13.22 25.75 17.87
C ARG A 245 -11.86 26.00 17.18
N LYS A 246 -10.94 26.77 17.79
CA LYS A 246 -9.58 27.00 17.26
C LYS A 246 -8.79 25.70 17.21
N TYR A 247 -8.85 24.93 18.30
CA TYR A 247 -8.26 23.60 18.35
C TYR A 247 -8.84 22.68 17.26
N TRP A 248 -10.16 22.68 17.06
CA TRP A 248 -10.79 21.88 16.01
C TRP A 248 -10.39 22.30 14.59
N GLU A 249 -10.27 23.60 14.31
CA GLU A 249 -9.81 24.13 13.01
C GLU A 249 -8.32 23.77 12.77
N GLU A 250 -7.47 23.92 13.79
CA GLU A 250 -6.05 23.57 13.72
C GLU A 250 -5.82 22.06 13.56
N VAL A 251 -6.56 21.23 14.30
CA VAL A 251 -6.52 19.77 14.18
C VAL A 251 -7.00 19.32 12.81
N LYS A 252 -8.06 19.93 12.27
CA LYS A 252 -8.53 19.65 10.90
C LYS A 252 -7.45 20.02 9.88
N TYR A 253 -6.86 21.19 10.01
CA TYR A 253 -5.77 21.64 9.13
C TYR A 253 -4.59 20.65 9.12
N LYS A 254 -4.10 20.29 10.31
CA LYS A 254 -3.00 19.34 10.48
C LYS A 254 -3.31 17.95 9.88
N LYS A 255 -4.55 17.48 9.98
CA LYS A 255 -4.98 16.21 9.35
C LYS A 255 -5.03 16.33 7.83
N THR A 256 -5.61 17.41 7.31
CA THR A 256 -5.69 17.66 5.86
C THR A 256 -4.31 17.67 5.24
N LYS A 257 -3.32 18.32 5.88
CA LYS A 257 -1.94 18.36 5.39
C LYS A 257 -1.32 16.97 5.22
N ILE A 258 -1.50 16.07 6.20
CA ILE A 258 -1.04 14.67 6.09
C ILE A 258 -1.72 13.95 4.92
N PHE A 259 -3.02 14.16 4.73
CA PHE A 259 -3.74 13.54 3.62
C PHE A 259 -3.31 14.06 2.24
N GLU A 260 -3.03 15.36 2.13
CA GLU A 260 -2.51 15.99 0.91
C GLU A 260 -1.09 15.48 0.59
N GLU A 261 -0.20 15.41 1.59
CA GLU A 261 1.14 14.82 1.47
C GLU A 261 1.08 13.36 0.98
N CYS A 262 0.06 12.61 1.41
CA CYS A 262 -0.15 11.22 0.99
C CYS A 262 -0.94 11.08 -0.33
N GLY A 263 -1.34 12.18 -0.98
CA GLY A 263 -2.07 12.15 -2.25
C GLY A 263 -3.50 11.59 -2.16
N PHE A 264 -4.17 11.73 -1.01
CA PHE A 264 -5.55 11.27 -0.88
C PHE A 264 -6.48 12.10 -1.76
N SER A 265 -7.49 11.46 -2.35
CA SER A 265 -8.55 12.21 -3.05
C SER A 265 -9.39 13.01 -2.07
N GLU A 266 -9.94 14.14 -2.53
CA GLU A 266 -10.79 15.01 -1.73
C GLU A 266 -11.99 14.28 -1.13
N GLN A 267 -12.56 13.30 -1.85
CA GLN A 267 -13.63 12.44 -1.32
C GLN A 267 -13.19 11.67 -0.06
N ASN A 268 -11.98 11.11 -0.08
CA ASN A 268 -11.42 10.38 1.05
C ASN A 268 -11.09 11.32 2.22
N ILE A 269 -10.55 12.51 1.93
CA ILE A 269 -10.30 13.54 2.94
C ILE A 269 -11.61 13.88 3.67
N GLN A 270 -12.65 14.24 2.92
CA GLN A 270 -13.96 14.57 3.49
C GLN A 270 -14.52 13.40 4.31
N LYS A 271 -14.37 12.16 3.84
CA LYS A 271 -14.81 10.98 4.59
C LYS A 271 -14.10 10.81 5.93
N PHE A 272 -12.79 11.03 6.00
CA PHE A 272 -12.02 10.81 7.23
C PHE A 272 -11.94 12.03 8.16
N LEU A 273 -12.04 13.24 7.62
CA LEU A 273 -11.88 14.48 8.37
C LEU A 273 -12.98 14.68 9.44
N PHE A 274 -14.20 14.26 9.14
CA PHE A 274 -15.36 14.39 10.03
C PHE A 274 -15.61 13.18 10.93
N ILE A 275 -14.73 12.17 10.91
CA ILE A 275 -14.85 11.03 11.81
C ILE A 275 -14.20 11.38 13.15
N ASP A 276 -15.02 11.57 14.19
CA ASP A 276 -14.58 11.92 15.54
C ASP A 276 -13.59 10.92 16.14
N LYS A 277 -13.68 9.65 15.74
CA LYS A 277 -12.79 8.57 16.21
C LYS A 277 -11.36 8.69 15.67
N LEU A 278 -11.11 9.45 14.61
CA LEU A 278 -9.76 9.63 14.08
C LEU A 278 -9.06 10.76 14.84
N ASN A 279 -8.27 10.44 15.85
CA ASN A 279 -7.42 11.44 16.51
C ASN A 279 -6.26 11.85 15.58
N TYR A 280 -5.84 13.13 15.63
CA TYR A 280 -4.65 13.60 14.91
C TYR A 280 -3.38 12.84 15.34
N ASN A 281 -3.21 12.56 16.63
CA ASN A 281 -2.06 11.80 17.12
C ASN A 281 -2.01 10.39 16.51
N THR A 282 -3.16 9.73 16.38
CA THR A 282 -3.28 8.43 15.74
C THR A 282 -2.93 8.50 14.25
N LEU A 283 -3.40 9.52 13.54
CA LEU A 283 -3.06 9.71 12.12
C LEU A 283 -1.56 9.99 11.95
N LYS A 284 -0.97 10.81 12.82
CA LYS A 284 0.46 11.11 12.82
C LYS A 284 1.30 9.85 13.11
N GLU A 285 0.88 9.03 14.07
CA GLU A 285 1.56 7.78 14.44
C GLU A 285 1.59 6.79 13.27
N ILE A 286 0.48 6.57 12.57
CA ILE A 286 0.46 5.68 11.41
C ILE A 286 1.19 6.27 10.20
N HIS A 287 1.21 7.61 10.06
CA HIS A 287 1.95 8.30 9.01
C HIS A 287 3.45 8.12 9.19
N GLN A 288 3.96 8.37 10.39
CA GLN A 288 5.37 8.15 10.73
C GLN A 288 5.75 6.68 10.54
N PHE A 289 4.94 5.76 11.05
CA PHE A 289 5.19 4.32 10.88
C PHE A 289 5.23 3.87 9.41
N SER A 290 4.37 4.45 8.56
CA SER A 290 4.40 4.20 7.11
C SER A 290 5.66 4.77 6.47
N ALA A 291 6.04 5.99 6.85
CA ALA A 291 7.24 6.67 6.34
C ALA A 291 8.53 5.95 6.74
N ASP A 292 8.63 5.42 7.97
CA ASP A 292 9.75 4.61 8.44
C ASP A 292 9.97 3.35 7.59
N LEU A 293 8.90 2.85 6.96
CA LEU A 293 8.92 1.71 6.04
C LEU A 293 9.02 2.12 4.56
N GLY A 294 9.21 3.41 4.26
CA GLY A 294 9.29 3.94 2.90
C GLY A 294 7.98 3.90 2.12
N LEU A 295 6.84 3.82 2.80
CA LEU A 295 5.51 3.73 2.21
C LEU A 295 4.69 5.00 2.43
N THR A 296 3.84 5.34 1.47
CA THR A 296 2.78 6.33 1.64
C THR A 296 1.52 5.70 2.23
N LEU A 297 0.82 6.45 3.08
CA LEU A 297 -0.48 6.02 3.62
C LEU A 297 -1.49 5.86 2.49
N VAL A 298 -2.39 4.87 2.63
CA VAL A 298 -3.55 4.72 1.74
C VAL A 298 -4.87 4.76 2.54
N PRO A 299 -6.02 5.04 1.90
CA PRO A 299 -7.32 5.12 2.58
C PRO A 299 -7.66 3.89 3.43
N ARG A 300 -7.16 2.70 3.04
CA ARG A 300 -7.35 1.46 3.79
C ARG A 300 -6.64 1.47 5.14
N ASP A 301 -5.42 2.00 5.22
CA ASP A 301 -4.65 2.06 6.48
C ASP A 301 -5.37 2.92 7.52
N VAL A 302 -5.88 4.07 7.08
CA VAL A 302 -6.64 5.00 7.92
C VAL A 302 -7.96 4.36 8.36
N SER A 303 -8.65 3.67 7.44
CA SER A 303 -9.87 2.92 7.77
C SER A 303 -9.64 1.81 8.80
N LEU A 304 -8.48 1.15 8.75
CA LEU A 304 -8.10 0.14 9.73
C LEU A 304 -7.69 0.76 11.07
N ALA A 305 -7.05 1.94 11.06
CA ALA A 305 -6.71 2.68 12.27
C ALA A 305 -7.95 3.07 13.07
N LEU A 306 -9.07 3.38 12.41
CA LEU A 306 -10.38 3.59 13.07
C LEU A 306 -10.87 2.36 13.87
N ARG A 307 -10.41 1.16 13.53
CA ARG A 307 -10.71 -0.11 14.23
C ARG A 307 -9.61 -0.51 15.21
N GLY A 308 -8.51 0.22 15.26
CA GLY A 308 -7.33 -0.04 16.08
C GLY A 308 -6.02 0.24 15.33
N VAL A 309 -5.10 0.96 15.98
CA VAL A 309 -3.78 1.31 15.41
C VAL A 309 -2.96 0.07 15.07
N SER A 310 -3.05 -0.99 15.89
CA SER A 310 -2.36 -2.27 15.64
C SER A 310 -2.75 -2.87 14.29
N LYS A 311 -4.04 -2.88 13.95
CA LYS A 311 -4.54 -3.41 12.66
C LYS A 311 -4.03 -2.60 11.47
N SER A 312 -3.90 -1.28 11.63
CA SER A 312 -3.31 -0.42 10.61
C SER A 312 -1.82 -0.73 10.43
N ARG A 313 -1.06 -0.82 11.52
CA ARG A 313 0.36 -1.20 11.50
C ARG A 313 0.59 -2.56 10.86
N ASP A 314 -0.24 -3.54 11.17
CA ASP A 314 -0.11 -4.88 10.59
C ASP A 314 -0.34 -4.85 9.07
N HIS A 315 -1.33 -4.09 8.60
CA HIS A 315 -1.55 -3.90 7.16
C HIS A 315 -0.40 -3.13 6.48
N ILE A 316 0.15 -2.10 7.14
CA ILE A 316 1.32 -1.37 6.64
C ILE A 316 2.55 -2.30 6.55
N ARG A 317 2.76 -3.16 7.57
CA ARG A 317 3.81 -4.19 7.56
C ARG A 317 3.63 -5.18 6.41
N GLU A 318 2.42 -5.67 6.19
CA GLU A 318 2.11 -6.58 5.08
C GLU A 318 2.38 -5.91 3.73
N ARG A 319 2.03 -4.62 3.57
CA ARG A 319 2.35 -3.82 2.38
C ARG A 319 3.86 -3.63 2.20
N ALA A 320 4.61 -3.49 3.30
CA ALA A 320 6.06 -3.43 3.30
C ALA A 320 6.72 -4.81 3.05
N GLY A 321 5.91 -5.86 2.83
CA GLY A 321 6.40 -7.21 2.59
C GLY A 321 6.79 -7.97 3.85
N ILE A 322 6.50 -7.45 5.04
CA ILE A 322 6.78 -8.13 6.32
C ILE A 322 5.64 -9.09 6.62
N LEU A 323 5.93 -10.40 6.62
CA LEU A 323 4.95 -11.43 6.99
C LEU A 323 4.64 -11.35 8.48
N MET A 324 3.35 -11.35 8.82
CA MET A 324 2.86 -11.27 10.19
C MET A 324 1.86 -12.38 10.51
N GLY A 325 1.67 -12.65 11.81
CA GLY A 325 0.71 -13.62 12.31
C GLY A 325 0.96 -15.03 11.75
N GLN A 326 -0.10 -15.61 11.17
CA GLN A 326 -0.08 -17.00 10.66
C GLN A 326 0.87 -17.21 9.48
N ARG A 327 1.15 -16.17 8.68
CA ARG A 327 2.11 -16.29 7.57
C ARG A 327 3.53 -16.39 8.09
N LYS A 328 3.85 -15.64 9.15
CA LYS A 328 5.16 -15.75 9.80
C LYS A 328 5.34 -17.09 10.49
N SER A 329 4.34 -17.56 11.24
CA SER A 329 4.42 -18.89 11.86
C SER A 329 4.58 -20.01 10.82
N PHE A 330 3.92 -19.88 9.67
CA PHE A 330 4.08 -20.84 8.57
C PHE A 330 5.46 -20.74 7.90
N GLN A 331 6.02 -19.53 7.76
CA GLN A 331 7.41 -19.37 7.32
C GLN A 331 8.38 -20.07 8.29
N ASP A 332 8.21 -19.87 9.59
CA ASP A 332 9.05 -20.48 10.62
C ASP A 332 8.93 -22.02 10.59
N GLU A 333 7.72 -22.56 10.43
CA GLU A 333 7.48 -24.00 10.22
C GLU A 333 8.24 -24.54 8.99
N LEU A 334 8.18 -23.85 7.85
CA LEU A 334 8.92 -24.27 6.65
C LEU A 334 10.43 -24.24 6.88
N ARG A 335 10.94 -23.26 7.63
CA ARG A 335 12.37 -23.18 7.99
C ARG A 335 12.78 -24.34 8.89
N ASP A 336 11.94 -24.74 9.84
CA ASP A 336 12.18 -25.92 10.68
C ASP A 336 12.20 -27.22 9.86
N LEU A 337 11.43 -27.28 8.76
CA LEU A 337 11.45 -28.39 7.80
C LEU A 337 12.69 -28.38 6.88
N GLY A 338 13.48 -27.31 6.91
CA GLY A 338 14.72 -27.18 6.15
C GLY A 338 14.61 -26.43 4.82
N PHE A 339 13.52 -25.67 4.60
CA PHE A 339 13.41 -24.78 3.44
C PHE A 339 14.40 -23.62 3.51
N SER A 340 14.85 -23.14 2.35
CA SER A 340 15.65 -21.92 2.29
C SER A 340 14.87 -20.68 2.78
N ARG A 341 15.62 -19.62 3.14
CA ARG A 341 15.02 -18.37 3.65
C ARG A 341 14.11 -17.73 2.59
N ASP A 342 14.51 -17.80 1.34
CA ASP A 342 13.80 -17.15 0.23
C ASP A 342 12.56 -17.93 -0.15
N SER A 343 12.65 -19.27 -0.28
CA SER A 343 11.49 -20.10 -0.60
C SER A 343 10.44 -20.11 0.50
N SER A 344 10.86 -20.20 1.78
CA SER A 344 9.94 -20.17 2.92
C SER A 344 9.17 -18.85 2.97
N TYR A 345 9.83 -17.74 2.62
CA TYR A 345 9.18 -16.44 2.49
C TYR A 345 8.21 -16.40 1.29
N GLU A 346 8.63 -16.83 0.10
CA GLU A 346 7.80 -16.82 -1.09
C GLU A 346 6.55 -17.70 -0.94
N ILE A 347 6.71 -18.91 -0.41
CA ILE A 347 5.62 -19.83 -0.13
C ILE A 347 4.69 -19.22 0.92
N ALA A 348 5.19 -18.70 2.03
CA ALA A 348 4.35 -18.13 3.08
C ALA A 348 3.61 -16.86 2.64
N ARG A 349 4.19 -16.09 1.71
CA ARG A 349 3.54 -14.92 1.11
C ARG A 349 2.39 -15.31 0.17
N GLN A 350 2.58 -16.34 -0.65
CA GLN A 350 1.64 -16.72 -1.70
C GLN A 350 0.60 -17.76 -1.26
N ALA A 351 0.92 -18.60 -0.27
CA ALA A 351 0.03 -19.66 0.19
C ALA A 351 -1.25 -19.09 0.82
N LYS A 352 -2.40 -19.57 0.34
CA LYS A 352 -3.68 -19.34 1.00
C LYS A 352 -3.74 -20.18 2.27
N ARG A 353 -4.40 -19.66 3.33
CA ARG A 353 -4.53 -20.29 4.65
C ARG A 353 -4.98 -21.77 4.62
N LYS A 354 -5.77 -22.16 3.62
CA LYS A 354 -6.25 -23.55 3.47
C LYS A 354 -5.20 -24.53 2.93
N ASN A 355 -4.08 -24.05 2.37
CA ASN A 355 -3.13 -24.90 1.64
C ASN A 355 -1.77 -25.01 2.35
N SER A 356 -1.55 -24.30 3.46
CA SER A 356 -0.28 -24.32 4.19
C SER A 356 0.10 -25.73 4.65
N HIS A 357 -0.83 -26.43 5.30
CA HIS A 357 -0.63 -27.82 5.75
C HIS A 357 -0.31 -28.78 4.60
N GLN A 358 -0.94 -28.60 3.43
CA GLN A 358 -0.72 -29.48 2.29
C GLN A 358 0.72 -29.40 1.76
N ILE A 359 1.37 -28.25 1.88
CA ILE A 359 2.75 -28.06 1.43
C ILE A 359 3.73 -28.71 2.40
N SER A 360 3.58 -28.45 3.70
CA SER A 360 4.37 -29.10 4.76
C SER A 360 4.23 -30.63 4.70
N ASP A 361 2.99 -31.12 4.62
CA ASP A 361 2.68 -32.55 4.56
C ASP A 361 3.25 -33.20 3.30
N ALA A 362 3.14 -32.54 2.14
CA ALA A 362 3.67 -33.08 0.89
C ALA A 362 5.20 -33.17 0.93
N PHE A 363 5.88 -32.16 1.48
CA PHE A 363 7.34 -32.17 1.65
C PHE A 363 7.80 -33.30 2.57
N GLN A 364 7.19 -33.41 3.77
CA GLN A 364 7.49 -34.49 4.71
C GLN A 364 7.20 -35.87 4.11
N THR A 365 6.07 -36.01 3.39
CA THR A 365 5.70 -37.26 2.73
C THR A 365 6.71 -37.63 1.65
N ALA A 366 7.20 -36.66 0.86
CA ALA A 366 8.20 -36.92 -0.17
C ALA A 366 9.53 -37.42 0.43
N LEU A 367 9.98 -36.83 1.55
CA LEU A 367 11.16 -37.29 2.28
C LEU A 367 10.95 -38.68 2.88
N LYS A 368 9.77 -38.95 3.44
CA LYS A 368 9.40 -40.26 3.97
C LYS A 368 9.39 -41.34 2.87
N VAL A 369 8.79 -41.05 1.73
CA VAL A 369 8.74 -41.98 0.58
C VAL A 369 10.15 -42.26 0.05
N THR A 370 11.00 -41.23 -0.03
CA THR A 370 12.41 -41.42 -0.39
C THR A 370 13.13 -42.38 0.58
N ARG A 371 12.85 -42.26 1.88
CA ARG A 371 13.40 -43.16 2.91
C ARG A 371 12.86 -44.58 2.79
N ASP A 372 11.54 -44.71 2.65
CA ASP A 372 10.85 -46.01 2.59
C ASP A 372 11.24 -46.80 1.34
N GLU A 373 11.47 -46.12 0.21
CA GLU A 373 11.79 -46.71 -1.10
C GLU A 373 13.29 -46.61 -1.45
N ILE A 374 14.15 -46.39 -0.45
CA ILE A 374 15.59 -46.23 -0.67
C ILE A 374 16.24 -47.46 -1.34
N TYR A 375 15.70 -48.66 -1.08
CA TYR A 375 16.18 -49.90 -1.69
C TYR A 375 16.01 -49.91 -3.22
N TRP A 376 15.09 -49.10 -3.75
CA TRP A 376 14.84 -48.92 -5.16
C TRP A 376 15.66 -47.76 -5.72
N TYR A 377 15.52 -46.55 -5.16
CA TYR A 377 16.18 -45.36 -5.74
C TYR A 377 17.65 -45.18 -5.37
N ARG A 378 18.12 -45.79 -4.28
CA ARG A 378 19.48 -45.66 -3.72
C ARG A 378 19.89 -44.22 -3.36
N ILE A 379 18.94 -43.30 -3.28
CA ILE A 379 19.19 -41.91 -2.92
C ILE A 379 18.88 -41.69 -1.44
N PHE A 380 19.83 -41.12 -0.71
CA PHE A 380 19.65 -40.77 0.69
C PHE A 380 18.72 -39.54 0.84
N PRO A 381 17.75 -39.57 1.77
CA PRO A 381 16.85 -38.43 2.04
C PRO A 381 17.57 -37.16 2.51
N GLN A 382 18.82 -37.27 2.94
CA GLN A 382 19.65 -36.17 3.41
C GLN A 382 20.38 -35.44 2.28
N SER A 383 20.29 -35.92 1.03
CA SER A 383 20.94 -35.25 -0.11
C SER A 383 20.39 -33.82 -0.27
N HIS A 384 21.29 -32.83 -0.27
CA HIS A 384 20.94 -31.43 -0.48
C HIS A 384 20.26 -31.22 -1.84
N THR A 385 20.80 -31.82 -2.91
CA THR A 385 20.25 -31.70 -4.26
C THR A 385 18.83 -32.22 -4.37
N LEU A 386 18.50 -33.29 -3.64
CA LEU A 386 17.15 -33.85 -3.61
C LEU A 386 16.19 -32.89 -2.88
N LYS A 387 16.59 -32.40 -1.70
CA LYS A 387 15.79 -31.47 -0.91
C LYS A 387 15.48 -30.20 -1.71
N ASP A 388 16.49 -29.62 -2.35
CA ASP A 388 16.33 -28.42 -3.19
C ASP A 388 15.36 -28.65 -4.35
N LYS A 389 15.42 -29.82 -4.99
CA LYS A 389 14.50 -30.18 -6.08
C LYS A 389 13.07 -30.41 -5.61
N ILE A 390 12.87 -31.00 -4.43
CA ILE A 390 11.53 -31.16 -3.82
C ILE A 390 10.98 -29.78 -3.41
N GLU A 391 11.80 -28.96 -2.75
CA GLU A 391 11.49 -27.58 -2.38
C GLU A 391 11.07 -26.74 -3.59
N ALA A 392 11.78 -26.85 -4.71
CA ALA A 392 11.44 -26.17 -5.95
C ALA A 392 10.06 -26.59 -6.49
N GLN A 393 9.64 -27.84 -6.28
CA GLN A 393 8.27 -28.27 -6.64
C GLN A 393 7.23 -27.69 -5.69
N CYS A 394 7.52 -27.59 -4.40
CA CYS A 394 6.66 -26.93 -3.42
C CYS A 394 6.45 -25.44 -3.75
N CYS A 395 7.51 -24.73 -4.16
CA CYS A 395 7.41 -23.34 -4.61
C CYS A 395 6.55 -23.21 -5.87
N LYS A 396 6.75 -24.10 -6.85
CA LYS A 396 6.08 -24.02 -8.15
C LYS A 396 4.59 -24.38 -8.10
N HIS A 397 4.19 -25.31 -7.22
CA HIS A 397 2.85 -25.91 -7.23
C HIS A 397 2.14 -25.78 -5.88
N LEU A 398 2.14 -24.59 -5.27
CA LEU A 398 1.59 -24.32 -3.93
C LEU A 398 0.33 -25.13 -3.56
N SER A 399 -0.78 -24.96 -4.29
CA SER A 399 -2.07 -25.60 -3.97
C SER A 399 -2.26 -27.01 -4.52
N THR A 400 -1.35 -27.48 -5.37
CA THR A 400 -1.48 -28.75 -6.11
C THR A 400 -0.23 -29.62 -5.98
N VAL A 401 0.64 -29.29 -5.03
CA VAL A 401 1.95 -29.93 -4.84
C VAL A 401 1.79 -31.43 -4.62
N ARG A 402 0.78 -31.86 -3.86
CA ARG A 402 0.47 -33.27 -3.62
C ARG A 402 0.15 -34.01 -4.93
N ILE A 403 -0.74 -33.45 -5.75
CA ILE A 403 -1.13 -34.01 -7.05
C ILE A 403 0.09 -34.06 -7.98
N HIS A 404 0.86 -32.98 -8.06
CA HIS A 404 2.03 -32.93 -8.93
C HIS A 404 3.16 -33.86 -8.48
N MET A 405 3.42 -33.95 -7.17
CA MET A 405 4.47 -34.81 -6.61
C MET A 405 4.15 -36.28 -6.79
N PHE A 406 2.93 -36.70 -6.43
CA PHE A 406 2.59 -38.11 -6.29
C PHE A 406 1.76 -38.63 -7.46
N GLU A 407 0.60 -38.02 -7.75
CA GLU A 407 -0.30 -38.51 -8.81
C GLU A 407 0.27 -38.31 -10.23
N ARG A 408 0.95 -37.19 -10.47
CA ARG A 408 1.65 -36.94 -11.75
C ARG A 408 3.10 -37.46 -11.77
N GLY A 409 3.52 -38.16 -10.71
CA GLY A 409 4.81 -38.85 -10.66
C GLY A 409 6.06 -37.96 -10.72
N ARG A 410 5.99 -36.66 -10.36
CA ARG A 410 7.18 -35.80 -10.39
C ARG A 410 8.25 -36.23 -9.40
N LEU A 411 7.85 -36.78 -8.25
CA LEU A 411 8.81 -37.29 -7.26
C LEU A 411 9.62 -38.45 -7.84
N ASN A 412 8.96 -39.40 -8.49
CA ASN A 412 9.61 -40.51 -9.20
C ASN A 412 10.64 -39.97 -10.22
N LYS A 413 10.24 -38.99 -11.04
CA LYS A 413 11.15 -38.37 -12.02
C LYS A 413 12.39 -37.73 -11.37
N ILE A 414 12.22 -37.01 -10.26
CA ILE A 414 13.35 -36.41 -9.53
C ILE A 414 14.29 -37.49 -9.01
N LEU A 415 13.73 -38.52 -8.35
CA LEU A 415 14.53 -39.61 -7.78
C LEU A 415 15.30 -40.41 -8.85
N LEU A 416 14.67 -40.68 -9.99
CA LEU A 416 15.34 -41.31 -11.14
C LEU A 416 16.46 -40.44 -11.71
N GLN A 417 16.27 -39.12 -11.76
CA GLN A 417 17.30 -38.20 -12.25
C GLN A 417 18.50 -38.11 -11.31
N GLU A 418 18.28 -38.04 -9.99
CA GLU A 418 19.35 -38.05 -8.99
C GLU A 418 20.10 -39.40 -9.00
N GLY A 419 19.38 -40.51 -9.16
CA GLY A 419 19.95 -41.87 -9.20
C GLY A 419 20.81 -42.17 -10.43
N LYS A 420 20.73 -41.35 -11.49
CA LYS A 420 21.48 -41.60 -12.73
C LYS A 420 22.99 -41.65 -12.51
N SER A 421 23.54 -40.74 -11.72
CA SER A 421 24.99 -40.71 -11.44
C SER A 421 25.48 -42.02 -10.82
N LEU A 422 24.72 -42.58 -9.88
CA LEU A 422 24.99 -43.86 -9.25
C LEU A 422 24.92 -45.02 -10.25
N VAL A 423 23.89 -45.03 -11.11
CA VAL A 423 23.77 -46.04 -12.18
C VAL A 423 24.96 -45.96 -13.14
N ARG A 424 25.40 -44.76 -13.53
CA ARG A 424 26.58 -44.57 -14.41
C ARG A 424 27.86 -45.11 -13.77
N LYS A 425 28.13 -44.73 -12.52
CA LYS A 425 29.30 -45.22 -11.76
C LYS A 425 29.31 -46.74 -11.70
N TYR A 426 28.15 -47.36 -11.46
CA TYR A 426 28.04 -48.82 -11.42
C TYR A 426 28.24 -49.50 -12.78
N LEU A 427 27.68 -48.94 -13.86
CA LEU A 427 27.89 -49.48 -15.22
C LEU A 427 29.37 -49.44 -15.63
N ILE A 428 30.06 -48.33 -15.33
CA ILE A 428 31.51 -48.18 -15.58
C ILE A 428 32.30 -49.22 -14.77
N ARG A 429 31.92 -49.46 -13.51
CA ARG A 429 32.58 -50.47 -12.65
C ARG A 429 32.51 -51.89 -13.24
N ILE A 430 31.39 -52.26 -13.84
CA ILE A 430 31.15 -53.63 -14.33
C ILE A 430 31.69 -53.84 -15.74
N TYR A 431 31.51 -52.87 -16.64
CA TYR A 431 31.82 -53.03 -18.06
C TYR A 431 33.00 -52.17 -18.56
N GLY A 432 33.55 -51.29 -17.72
CA GLY A 432 34.61 -50.35 -18.08
C GLY A 432 34.10 -49.02 -18.64
N GLU A 433 35.00 -48.04 -18.78
CA GLU A 433 34.68 -46.67 -19.22
C GLU A 433 34.14 -46.58 -20.65
N SER A 434 34.51 -47.54 -21.51
CA SER A 434 34.11 -47.59 -22.92
C SER A 434 32.60 -47.70 -23.14
N VAL A 435 31.84 -48.14 -22.11
CA VAL A 435 30.38 -48.23 -22.17
C VAL A 435 29.69 -46.89 -22.31
N VAL A 436 30.30 -45.80 -21.83
CA VAL A 436 29.74 -44.44 -21.95
C VAL A 436 29.68 -44.00 -23.42
N GLY A 437 30.60 -44.47 -24.26
CA GLY A 437 30.66 -44.16 -25.69
C GLY A 437 29.70 -44.97 -26.56
N LEU A 438 28.98 -45.95 -26.01
CA LEU A 438 28.06 -46.77 -26.80
C LEU A 438 26.80 -45.98 -27.18
N HIS A 439 26.38 -46.09 -28.44
CA HIS A 439 25.13 -45.46 -28.93
C HIS A 439 23.89 -45.90 -28.12
N CYS A 440 23.90 -47.08 -27.50
CA CYS A 440 22.81 -47.59 -26.66
C CYS A 440 22.92 -47.19 -25.17
N TYR A 441 23.92 -46.40 -24.76
CA TYR A 441 24.19 -46.07 -23.36
C TYR A 441 22.98 -45.47 -22.63
N PHE A 442 22.23 -44.58 -23.28
CA PHE A 442 21.03 -43.98 -22.70
C PHE A 442 19.94 -45.01 -22.32
N ARG A 443 19.90 -46.17 -22.98
CA ARG A 443 18.98 -47.28 -22.66
C ARG A 443 19.46 -48.08 -21.44
N LEU A 444 20.76 -48.08 -21.17
CA LEU A 444 21.37 -48.71 -19.99
C LEU A 444 21.25 -47.84 -18.74
N GLU A 445 21.22 -46.52 -18.92
CA GLU A 445 21.13 -45.52 -17.84
C GLU A 445 19.73 -45.46 -17.18
N THR A 446 19.14 -46.62 -16.91
CA THR A 446 17.86 -46.77 -16.24
C THR A 446 18.00 -47.66 -15.03
N ILE A 447 17.26 -47.35 -13.98
CA ILE A 447 17.33 -48.07 -12.71
C ILE A 447 16.91 -49.55 -12.84
N HIS A 448 16.03 -49.86 -13.79
CA HIS A 448 15.65 -51.23 -14.11
C HIS A 448 16.82 -52.04 -14.66
N GLN A 449 17.64 -51.45 -15.53
CA GLN A 449 18.81 -52.13 -16.09
C GLN A 449 19.91 -52.30 -15.03
N TYR A 450 20.07 -51.31 -14.14
CA TYR A 450 20.90 -51.44 -12.95
C TYR A 450 20.51 -52.68 -12.13
N TYR A 451 19.21 -52.89 -11.87
CA TYR A 451 18.78 -54.06 -11.08
C TYR A 451 18.87 -55.39 -11.81
N LYS A 452 18.67 -55.42 -13.13
CA LYS A 452 18.96 -56.64 -13.90
C LYS A 452 20.43 -57.01 -13.81
N LEU A 453 21.33 -56.02 -13.90
CA LEU A 453 22.77 -56.27 -13.79
C LEU A 453 23.15 -56.74 -12.38
N LYS A 454 22.58 -56.12 -11.34
CA LYS A 454 22.72 -56.55 -9.94
C LYS A 454 22.26 -57.99 -9.71
N PHE A 455 21.19 -58.42 -10.38
CA PHE A 455 20.75 -59.81 -10.32
C PHE A 455 21.85 -60.76 -10.79
N PHE A 456 22.47 -60.48 -11.94
CA PHE A 456 23.55 -61.33 -12.45
C PHE A 456 24.82 -61.28 -11.56
N GLU A 457 25.16 -60.13 -10.98
CA GLU A 457 26.27 -60.00 -10.03
C GLU A 457 26.09 -60.93 -8.80
N TYR A 458 24.88 -61.05 -8.27
CA TYR A 458 24.61 -61.82 -7.05
C TYR A 458 24.21 -63.28 -7.27
N HIS A 459 23.60 -63.61 -8.41
CA HIS A 459 22.96 -64.91 -8.64
C HIS A 459 23.55 -65.71 -9.80
N SER A 460 24.39 -65.10 -10.65
CA SER A 460 25.04 -65.77 -11.80
C SER A 460 26.56 -65.75 -11.67
N LYS A 461 27.23 -66.74 -12.28
CA LYS A 461 28.70 -66.75 -12.45
C LYS A 461 29.15 -65.93 -13.65
N HIS A 462 28.24 -65.67 -14.60
CA HIS A 462 28.51 -64.95 -15.84
C HIS A 462 27.70 -63.65 -15.89
N ILE A 463 28.40 -62.55 -16.18
CA ILE A 463 27.80 -61.23 -16.38
C ILE A 463 27.45 -61.10 -17.87
N PRO A 464 26.19 -60.84 -18.24
CA PRO A 464 25.78 -60.74 -19.63
C PRO A 464 26.44 -59.53 -20.31
N SER A 465 26.65 -59.61 -21.62
CA SER A 465 27.06 -58.47 -22.43
C SER A 465 26.00 -57.36 -22.41
N VAL A 466 26.42 -56.14 -22.76
CA VAL A 466 25.51 -54.97 -22.88
C VAL A 466 24.31 -55.28 -23.78
N SER A 467 24.53 -55.99 -24.89
CA SER A 467 23.47 -56.32 -25.85
C SER A 467 22.45 -57.32 -25.29
N GLU A 468 22.91 -58.30 -24.50
CA GLU A 468 22.07 -59.31 -23.87
C GLU A 468 21.23 -58.71 -22.75
N LEU A 469 21.83 -57.85 -21.92
CA LEU A 469 21.14 -57.19 -20.80
C LEU A 469 19.93 -56.37 -21.29
N ILE A 470 20.12 -55.62 -22.38
CA ILE A 470 19.05 -54.79 -22.97
C ILE A 470 17.92 -55.65 -23.55
N LYS A 471 18.26 -56.81 -24.15
CA LYS A 471 17.28 -57.72 -24.78
C LYS A 471 16.36 -58.42 -23.79
N ILE A 472 16.79 -58.60 -22.53
CA ILE A 472 15.95 -59.22 -21.50
C ILE A 472 14.76 -58.30 -21.21
N SER A 473 13.55 -58.71 -21.58
CA SER A 473 12.33 -57.95 -21.27
C SER A 473 11.93 -58.09 -19.79
N ARG A 474 11.03 -57.25 -19.29
CA ARG A 474 10.47 -57.42 -17.91
C ARG A 474 9.72 -58.75 -17.76
N LYS A 475 9.05 -59.21 -18.83
CA LYS A 475 8.35 -60.51 -18.87
C LYS A 475 9.33 -61.68 -18.73
N ASP A 476 10.46 -61.63 -19.43
CA ASP A 476 11.48 -62.68 -19.40
C ASP A 476 12.33 -62.63 -18.12
N PHE A 477 12.46 -61.45 -17.51
CA PHE A 477 13.17 -61.28 -16.25
C PHE A 477 12.40 -61.87 -15.05
N LYS A 478 11.06 -61.82 -15.06
CA LYS A 478 10.21 -62.34 -13.97
C LYS A 478 10.55 -63.78 -13.53
N PRO A 479 10.60 -64.79 -14.42
CA PRO A 479 10.94 -66.15 -14.01
C PRO A 479 12.38 -66.28 -13.47
N LEU A 480 13.32 -65.49 -13.99
CA LEU A 480 14.70 -65.46 -13.49
C LEU A 480 14.76 -64.96 -12.05
N VAL A 481 14.03 -63.89 -11.73
CA VAL A 481 13.97 -63.31 -10.39
C VAL A 481 13.38 -64.28 -9.37
N ILE A 482 12.28 -64.95 -9.72
CA ILE A 482 11.64 -65.94 -8.83
C ILE A 482 12.60 -67.11 -8.54
N ASN A 483 13.27 -67.64 -9.59
CA ASN A 483 14.23 -68.71 -9.41
C ASN A 483 15.46 -68.27 -8.58
N GLY A 484 15.98 -67.07 -8.84
CA GLY A 484 17.08 -66.49 -8.08
C GLY A 484 16.72 -66.27 -6.61
N TYR A 485 15.50 -65.81 -6.32
CA TYR A 485 14.99 -65.70 -4.96
C TYR A 485 14.97 -67.05 -4.24
N ASN A 486 14.37 -68.08 -4.84
CA ASN A 486 14.30 -69.42 -4.25
C ASN A 486 15.69 -70.00 -3.98
N THR A 487 16.60 -69.84 -4.95
CA THR A 487 18.00 -70.27 -4.82
C THR A 487 18.71 -69.53 -3.70
N PHE A 488 18.50 -68.21 -3.58
CA PHE A 488 19.11 -67.37 -2.54
C PHE A 488 18.62 -67.73 -1.15
N VAL A 489 17.31 -67.90 -0.98
CA VAL A 489 16.67 -68.32 0.28
C VAL A 489 17.20 -69.68 0.71
N LYS A 490 17.29 -70.65 -0.20
CA LYS A 490 17.85 -71.98 0.06
C LYS A 490 19.32 -71.93 0.43
N LYS A 491 20.14 -71.18 -0.32
CA LYS A 491 21.59 -71.02 -0.08
C LYS A 491 21.89 -70.36 1.27
N ARG A 492 21.07 -69.39 1.68
CA ARG A 492 21.21 -68.65 2.94
C ARG A 492 20.43 -69.27 4.12
N ARG A 493 19.72 -70.38 3.90
CA ARG A 493 18.86 -71.06 4.89
C ARG A 493 17.87 -70.11 5.57
N LEU A 494 17.22 -69.27 4.77
CA LEU A 494 16.23 -68.30 5.27
C LEU A 494 14.84 -68.92 5.26
N SER A 495 14.04 -68.60 6.28
CA SER A 495 12.60 -68.88 6.34
C SER A 495 11.85 -67.57 6.40
N VAL A 496 11.14 -67.23 5.32
CA VAL A 496 10.38 -65.99 5.18
C VAL A 496 8.96 -66.22 5.70
N PRO A 497 8.53 -65.54 6.77
CA PRO A 497 7.18 -65.71 7.32
C PRO A 497 6.10 -65.36 6.29
N PRO A 498 4.97 -66.10 6.23
CA PRO A 498 3.83 -65.78 5.37
C PRO A 498 3.35 -64.33 5.53
N ASP A 499 3.25 -63.85 6.78
CA ASP A 499 2.83 -62.48 7.09
C ASP A 499 3.72 -61.41 6.43
N LEU A 500 5.04 -61.66 6.35
CA LEU A 500 5.97 -60.75 5.68
C LEU A 500 5.76 -60.78 4.17
N TYR A 501 5.57 -61.96 3.60
CA TYR A 501 5.31 -62.13 2.18
C TYR A 501 4.01 -61.43 1.76
N ASP A 502 2.93 -61.63 2.51
CA ASP A 502 1.63 -61.01 2.26
C ASP A 502 1.67 -59.49 2.45
N ALA A 503 2.39 -59.00 3.45
CA ALA A 503 2.61 -57.56 3.64
C ALA A 503 3.34 -56.93 2.44
N VAL A 504 4.35 -57.61 1.89
CA VAL A 504 5.09 -57.11 0.71
C VAL A 504 4.25 -57.19 -0.57
N LYS A 505 3.43 -58.24 -0.70
CA LYS A 505 2.53 -58.44 -1.84
C LYS A 505 1.43 -57.38 -1.89
N THR A 506 0.83 -57.03 -0.75
CA THR A 506 -0.26 -56.05 -0.64
C THR A 506 0.21 -54.60 -0.69
N HIS A 507 1.48 -54.34 -0.39
CA HIS A 507 2.03 -52.99 -0.41
C HIS A 507 2.24 -52.47 -1.83
N ILE A 508 1.60 -51.34 -2.15
CA ILE A 508 1.76 -50.60 -3.40
C ILE A 508 2.65 -49.38 -3.16
N SER A 509 3.68 -49.21 -4.00
CA SER A 509 4.54 -48.04 -4.01
C SER A 509 3.77 -46.73 -4.27
N LEU A 510 4.11 -45.70 -3.50
CA LEU A 510 3.52 -44.37 -3.65
C LEU A 510 4.12 -43.60 -4.84
N THR A 511 5.33 -43.94 -5.28
CA THR A 511 5.91 -43.42 -6.53
C THR A 511 5.50 -44.21 -7.78
N SER A 512 4.69 -45.26 -7.60
CA SER A 512 4.15 -46.13 -8.66
C SER A 512 5.23 -46.65 -9.60
N TRP A 513 6.40 -47.01 -9.05
CA TRP A 513 7.48 -47.61 -9.85
C TRP A 513 7.19 -49.08 -10.24
N GLU A 514 6.26 -49.73 -9.52
CA GLU A 514 5.90 -51.13 -9.72
C GLU A 514 5.14 -51.31 -11.04
N ASP A 515 5.55 -52.29 -11.85
CA ASP A 515 4.87 -52.68 -13.09
C ASP A 515 4.09 -53.99 -12.91
N GLN A 516 3.32 -54.40 -13.93
CA GLN A 516 2.54 -55.65 -13.92
C GLN A 516 3.40 -56.93 -13.79
N TYR A 517 4.72 -56.81 -13.93
CA TYR A 517 5.67 -57.92 -13.82
C TYR A 517 6.43 -57.92 -12.50
N THR A 518 6.33 -56.86 -11.69
CA THR A 518 6.97 -56.76 -10.37
C THR A 518 6.38 -57.81 -9.43
N THR A 519 7.26 -58.58 -8.78
CA THR A 519 6.89 -59.67 -7.88
C THR A 519 7.27 -59.38 -6.42
N PRO A 520 6.60 -59.98 -5.42
CA PRO A 520 7.03 -59.88 -4.03
C PRO A 520 8.48 -60.33 -3.81
N GLU A 521 8.91 -61.35 -4.56
CA GLU A 521 10.28 -61.88 -4.58
C GLU A 521 11.27 -60.81 -5.06
N GLU A 522 10.94 -60.07 -6.12
CA GLU A 522 11.73 -58.94 -6.59
C GLU A 522 11.87 -57.88 -5.49
N LYS A 523 10.75 -57.47 -4.88
CA LYS A 523 10.74 -56.46 -3.80
C LYS A 523 11.63 -56.88 -2.63
N LEU A 524 11.60 -58.15 -2.22
CA LEU A 524 12.46 -58.67 -1.16
C LEU A 524 13.93 -58.72 -1.57
N LEU A 525 14.24 -59.21 -2.78
CA LEU A 525 15.61 -59.24 -3.29
C LEU A 525 16.23 -57.84 -3.37
N LEU A 526 15.47 -56.83 -3.80
CA LEU A 526 15.95 -55.45 -3.83
C LEU A 526 16.39 -54.96 -2.44
N LYS A 527 15.63 -55.28 -1.40
CA LYS A 527 15.98 -54.96 0.00
C LYS A 527 17.21 -55.76 0.47
N PHE A 528 17.32 -57.03 0.08
CA PHE A 528 18.48 -57.86 0.40
C PHE A 528 19.74 -57.30 -0.24
N TRP A 529 19.70 -57.00 -1.55
CA TRP A 529 20.81 -56.41 -2.27
C TRP A 529 21.18 -55.04 -1.68
N PHE A 530 20.21 -54.22 -1.27
CA PHE A 530 20.49 -52.96 -0.61
C PHE A 530 21.35 -53.12 0.64
N LEU A 531 20.98 -54.03 1.53
CA LEU A 531 21.75 -54.29 2.74
C LEU A 531 23.12 -54.92 2.44
N MET A 532 23.19 -55.84 1.47
CA MET A 532 24.44 -56.49 1.07
C MET A 532 25.44 -55.51 0.44
N ASP A 533 24.97 -54.59 -0.41
CA ASP A 533 25.80 -53.54 -1.01
C ASP A 533 26.44 -52.66 0.09
N HIS A 534 25.80 -52.56 1.26
CA HIS A 534 26.27 -51.81 2.43
C HIS A 534 26.95 -52.68 3.50
N GLY A 535 27.40 -53.88 3.14
CA GLY A 535 28.19 -54.76 4.02
C GLY A 535 27.39 -55.51 5.09
N VAL A 536 26.05 -55.53 5.00
CA VAL A 536 25.18 -56.24 5.94
C VAL A 536 24.84 -57.62 5.39
N SER A 537 25.18 -58.67 6.13
CA SER A 537 24.83 -60.05 5.78
C SER A 537 23.35 -60.35 6.04
N ILE A 538 22.65 -60.93 5.07
CA ILE A 538 21.25 -61.36 5.24
C ILE A 538 21.20 -62.65 6.06
N THR A 539 20.63 -62.58 7.27
CA THR A 539 20.47 -63.69 8.21
C THR A 539 19.02 -63.83 8.65
N GLN A 540 18.66 -65.01 9.19
CA GLN A 540 17.32 -65.27 9.72
C GLN A 540 16.91 -64.29 10.83
N GLY A 541 17.88 -63.85 11.64
CA GLY A 541 17.63 -62.86 12.70
C GLY A 541 17.14 -61.51 12.16
N LEU A 542 17.61 -61.06 10.98
CA LEU A 542 17.12 -59.82 10.36
C LEU A 542 15.68 -59.96 9.83
N VAL A 543 15.35 -61.16 9.32
CA VAL A 543 13.99 -61.48 8.86
C VAL A 543 13.02 -61.46 10.05
N GLN A 544 13.39 -62.10 11.16
CA GLN A 544 12.56 -62.15 12.39
C GLN A 544 12.40 -60.77 13.05
N LYS A 545 13.42 -59.91 12.98
CA LYS A 545 13.32 -58.50 13.42
C LYS A 545 12.36 -57.64 12.59
N GLY A 546 11.85 -58.16 11.47
CA GLY A 546 10.85 -57.46 10.64
C GLY A 546 11.42 -56.33 9.79
N ILE A 547 12.74 -56.29 9.56
CA ILE A 547 13.43 -55.23 8.81
C ILE A 547 12.96 -55.14 7.35
N PHE A 548 12.45 -56.24 6.80
CA PHE A 548 11.96 -56.30 5.43
C PHE A 548 10.47 -55.96 5.27
N LYS A 549 9.77 -55.65 6.37
CA LYS A 549 8.37 -55.19 6.30
C LYS A 549 8.29 -53.90 5.46
N PRO A 550 7.16 -53.64 4.78
CA PRO A 550 6.95 -52.35 4.13
C PRO A 550 7.05 -51.22 5.15
N LYS A 551 7.61 -50.06 4.76
CA LYS A 551 7.86 -48.88 5.63
C LYS A 551 8.84 -49.11 6.79
N ALA A 552 9.50 -50.26 6.86
CA ALA A 552 10.59 -50.47 7.80
C ALA A 552 11.81 -49.65 7.36
N ASP A 553 12.45 -49.00 8.33
CA ASP A 553 13.62 -48.17 8.05
C ASP A 553 14.87 -49.03 7.81
N LEU A 554 15.17 -49.29 6.53
CA LEU A 554 16.35 -50.06 6.14
C LEU A 554 17.66 -49.33 6.50
N LEU A 555 17.64 -47.99 6.53
CA LEU A 555 18.82 -47.17 6.82
C LEU A 555 19.34 -47.33 8.25
N ALA A 556 18.46 -47.57 9.22
CA ALA A 556 18.85 -47.78 10.62
C ALA A 556 19.83 -48.97 10.82
N ASN A 557 19.90 -49.88 9.85
CA ASN A 557 20.69 -51.11 9.95
C ASN A 557 22.03 -51.04 9.18
N VAL A 558 22.34 -49.92 8.53
CA VAL A 558 23.57 -49.72 7.76
C VAL A 558 24.59 -48.95 8.60
N LYS A 559 25.76 -49.55 8.87
CA LYS A 559 26.80 -49.00 9.76
C LYS A 559 27.62 -47.84 9.17
N ASN A 560 27.67 -47.70 7.85
CA ASN A 560 28.44 -46.65 7.18
C ASN A 560 27.51 -45.68 6.46
N GLN A 561 26.97 -44.69 7.20
CA GLN A 561 26.18 -43.59 6.62
C GLN A 561 27.04 -42.55 5.86
N GLY A 562 28.36 -42.78 5.69
CA GLY A 562 29.32 -41.74 5.33
C GLY A 562 30.21 -41.96 4.10
N ALA A 563 30.04 -43.04 3.32
CA ALA A 563 30.97 -43.31 2.20
C ALA A 563 30.45 -42.93 0.80
N GLU A 564 29.12 -42.83 0.57
CA GLU A 564 28.57 -42.44 -0.75
C GLU A 564 27.97 -41.03 -0.79
N SER A 565 27.90 -40.33 0.35
CA SER A 565 27.57 -38.90 0.43
C SER A 565 28.78 -37.97 0.20
N LYS A 566 29.96 -38.53 -0.09
CA LYS A 566 31.15 -37.83 -0.57
C LYS A 566 31.56 -38.32 -1.95
N SER A 567 30.70 -38.16 -2.96
CA SER A 567 31.13 -38.20 -4.37
C SER A 567 30.15 -37.53 -5.32
#